data_AF-A0A942T7V0-F1
#
_entry.id   AF-A0A942T7V0-F1
#
_cell.length_a   1.000
_cell.length_b   1.000
_cell.length_c   1.000
_cell.angle_alpha   90.00
_cell.angle_beta   90.00
_cell.angle_gamma   90.00
#
_symmetry.space_group_name_H-M   'P 1'
#
loop_
_entity.id
_entity.type
_entity.pdbx_description
1 polymer ?
#
loop_
_entity_poly.entity_id
_entity_poly.type
_entity_poly.pdbx_seq_one_letter_code
_entity_poly.pdbx_strand_id
1 'polypeptide(L)' 'MKVGRILGVTVILVLILLFQWPKLKKNERKVKIAFFSLMVVNWGLAVLLVFFPEMPGPGQFIDFLYKSFKPFW' A
#
# COMPACT_ATOMS: atom_id res chain seq x y z
N MET A 1 16.29 -4.16 12.53
CA MET A 1 16.17 -2.70 12.71
C MET A 1 15.01 -2.17 11.86
N LYS A 2 14.03 -1.45 12.44
CA LYS A 2 12.81 -0.98 11.75
C LYS A 2 13.11 -0.23 10.44
N VAL A 3 14.22 0.52 10.40
CA VAL A 3 14.71 1.29 9.24
C VAL A 3 15.11 0.42 8.04
N GLY A 4 15.67 -0.77 8.27
CA GLY A 4 16.08 -1.69 7.20
C GLY A 4 14.92 -2.24 6.39
N ARG A 5 13.75 -2.47 7.03
CA ARG A 5 12.53 -2.90 6.33
C ARG A 5 11.96 -1.80 5.45
N ILE A 6 11.97 -0.55 5.94
CA ILE A 6 11.51 0.62 5.18
C ILE A 6 12.40 0.84 3.95
N LEU A 7 13.72 0.74 4.12
CA LEU A 7 14.67 0.83 3.00
C LEU A 7 14.41 -0.25 1.95
N GLY A 8 14.17 -1.50 2.36
CA GLY A 8 13.84 -2.59 1.42
C GLY A 8 12.58 -2.31 0.61
N VAL A 9 11.50 -1.87 1.27
CA VAL A 9 10.24 -1.54 0.58
C VAL A 9 10.41 -0.36 -0.38
N THR A 10 11.12 0.69 0.04
CA THR A 10 11.38 1.87 -0.81
C THR A 10 12.21 1.49 -2.04
N VAL A 11 13.23 0.63 -1.89
CA VAL A 11 14.05 0.16 -3.03
C VAL A 11 13.20 -0.64 -4.02
N ILE A 12 12.32 -1.53 -3.53
CA ILE A 12 11.42 -2.30 -4.40
C ILE A 12 10.45 -1.38 -5.14
N LEU A 13 9.87 -0.38 -4.47
CA LEU A 13 8.98 0.61 -5.10
C LEU A 13 9.69 1.43 -6.17
N VAL A 14 10.94 1.85 -5.92
CA VAL A 14 11.76 2.56 -6.91
C VAL A 14 12.08 1.67 -8.11
N LEU A 15 12.38 0.38 -7.89
CA LEU A 15 12.58 -0.58 -8.98
C LEU A 15 11.31 -0.78 -9.82
N ILE A 16 10.15 -0.91 -9.16
CA ILE A 16 8.86 -1.02 -9.84
C ILE A 16 8.57 0.25 -10.66
N LEU A 17 8.82 1.45 -10.12
CA LEU A 17 8.71 2.71 -10.86
C LEU A 17 9.60 2.70 -12.10
N LEU A 18 10.89 2.41 -11.94
CA LEU A 18 11.85 2.44 -13.05
C LEU A 18 11.48 1.45 -14.16
N PHE A 19 10.95 0.28 -13.81
CA PHE A 19 10.49 -0.71 -14.79
C PHE A 19 9.16 -0.32 -15.45
N GLN A 20 8.20 0.22 -14.69
CA GLN A 20 6.90 0.59 -15.23
C GLN A 20 6.92 1.92 -15.99
N TRP A 21 7.77 2.89 -15.63
CA TRP A 21 7.84 4.20 -16.28
C TRP A 21 8.07 4.16 -17.81
N PRO A 22 8.99 3.34 -18.35
CA PRO A 22 9.17 3.21 -19.80
C PRO A 22 8.00 2.48 -20.48
N LYS A 23 7.35 1.52 -19.80
CA LYS A 23 6.12 0.87 -20.31
C LYS A 23 4.92 1.83 -20.32
N LEU A 24 4.79 2.66 -19.29
CA LEU A 24 3.75 3.68 -19.15
C LEU A 24 3.94 4.87 -20.08
N LYS A 25 5.14 5.10 -20.63
CA LYS A 25 5.35 6.11 -21.68
C LYS A 25 4.54 5.84 -22.95
N LYS A 26 4.13 4.59 -23.21
CA LYS A 26 3.23 4.24 -24.32
C LYS A 26 1.75 4.49 -24.01
N ASN A 27 1.38 4.70 -22.75
CA ASN A 27 0.01 4.88 -22.31
C ASN A 27 -0.29 6.34 -21.95
N GLU A 28 -1.54 6.74 -22.21
CA GLU A 28 -2.15 8.03 -21.88
C GLU A 28 -1.78 8.54 -20.47
N ARG A 29 -1.59 9.87 -20.33
CA ARG A 29 -1.16 10.56 -19.09
C ARG A 29 -2.02 10.19 -17.86
N LYS A 30 -3.30 9.82 -18.07
CA LYS A 30 -4.24 9.35 -17.04
C LYS A 30 -3.78 8.06 -16.35
N VAL A 31 -3.18 7.12 -17.10
CA VAL A 31 -2.72 5.83 -16.56
C VAL A 31 -1.53 6.04 -15.63
N LYS A 32 -0.63 6.99 -15.95
CA LYS A 32 0.47 7.36 -15.06
C LYS A 32 -0.03 7.91 -13.72
N ILE A 33 -1.06 8.75 -13.73
CA ILE A 33 -1.62 9.33 -12.52
C ILE A 33 -2.26 8.24 -11.64
N ALA A 34 -3.04 7.33 -12.23
CA ALA A 34 -3.63 6.20 -11.52
C ALA A 34 -2.56 5.25 -10.95
N PHE A 35 -1.49 4.99 -11.70
CA PHE A 35 -0.39 4.18 -11.21
C PHE A 35 0.34 4.84 -10.04
N PHE A 36 0.62 6.14 -10.16
CA PHE A 36 1.30 6.90 -9.13
C PHE A 36 0.46 6.98 -7.84
N SER A 37 -0.86 7.19 -7.95
CA SER A 37 -1.74 7.23 -6.78
C SER A 37 -1.77 5.88 -6.06
N LEU A 38 -1.89 4.76 -6.79
CA LEU A 38 -1.82 3.42 -6.22
C LEU A 38 -0.47 3.15 -5.53
N MET A 39 0.61 3.66 -6.10
CA MET A 39 1.93 3.53 -5.50
C MET A 39 2.08 4.32 -4.20
N VAL A 40 1.59 5.56 -4.17
CA VAL A 40 1.60 6.39 -2.95
C VAL A 40 0.76 5.74 -1.85
N VAL A 41 -0.41 5.20 -2.19
CA VAL A 41 -1.27 4.47 -1.24
C VAL A 41 -0.56 3.23 -0.70
N ASN A 42 0.03 2.41 -1.58
CA ASN A 42 0.77 1.22 -1.16
C ASN A 42 1.98 1.55 -0.29
N TRP A 43 2.72 2.61 -0.62
CA TRP A 43 3.86 3.04 0.19
C TRP A 43 3.40 3.53 1.56
N GLY A 44 2.33 4.32 1.63
CA GLY A 44 1.74 4.77 2.88
C GLY A 44 1.31 3.59 3.77
N LEU A 45 0.63 2.60 3.20
CA LEU A 45 0.26 1.35 3.89
C LEU A 45 1.48 0.60 4.42
N ALA A 46 2.53 0.48 3.61
CA ALA A 46 3.75 -0.22 4.02
C ALA A 46 4.49 0.51 5.15
N VAL A 47 4.58 1.84 5.10
CA VAL A 47 5.14 2.65 6.18
C VAL A 47 4.32 2.48 7.46
N LEU A 48 2.99 2.54 7.34
CA LEU A 48 2.07 2.38 8.45
C LEU A 48 2.24 1.02 9.14
N LEU A 49 2.38 -0.07 8.37
CA LEU A 49 2.68 -1.42 8.87
C LEU A 49 4.04 -1.52 9.57
N VAL A 50 5.05 -0.76 9.15
CA VAL A 50 6.34 -0.77 9.85
C VAL A 50 6.27 -0.04 11.20
N PHE A 51 5.51 1.05 11.27
CA PHE A 51 5.32 1.78 12.54
C PHE A 51 4.40 1.03 13.51
N PHE A 52 3.34 0.41 12.99
CA PHE A 52 2.37 -0.36 13.76
C PHE A 52 2.33 -1.82 13.26
N PRO A 53 3.32 -2.65 13.63
CA PRO A 53 3.39 -4.05 13.19
C PRO A 53 2.28 -4.92 13.79
N GLU A 54 1.62 -4.47 14.85
CA GLU A 54 0.47 -5.13 15.49
C GLU A 54 -0.88 -4.56 15.01
N MET A 55 -0.90 -3.86 13.87
CA MET A 55 -2.17 -3.45 13.30
C MET A 55 -3.07 -4.66 13.06
N PRO A 56 -4.36 -4.59 13.45
CA PRO A 56 -5.29 -5.66 13.18
C PRO A 56 -5.28 -5.91 11.67
N GLY A 57 -5.01 -7.15 11.28
CA GLY A 57 -4.98 -7.52 9.87
C GLY A 57 -6.31 -7.15 9.18
N PRO A 58 -6.35 -7.10 7.84
CA PRO A 58 -7.57 -6.73 7.12
C PRO A 58 -8.79 -7.56 7.55
N GLY A 59 -8.61 -8.84 7.89
CA GLY A 59 -9.67 -9.67 8.48
C GLY A 59 -10.16 -9.17 9.84
N GLN A 60 -9.25 -8.81 10.75
CA GLN A 60 -9.59 -8.26 12.06
C GLN A 60 -10.18 -6.84 11.97
N PHE A 61 -9.81 -6.08 10.94
CA PHE A 61 -10.40 -4.76 10.66
C PHE A 61 -11.83 -4.89 10.16
N ILE A 62 -12.11 -5.86 9.28
CA ILE A 62 -13.48 -6.21 8.87
C ILE A 62 -14.27 -6.70 10.08
N ASP A 63 -13.70 -7.56 10.93
CA ASP A 63 -14.34 -8.00 12.17
C ASP A 63 -14.64 -6.82 13.11
N PHE A 64 -13.76 -5.83 13.21
CA PHE A 64 -13.99 -4.62 14.00
C PHE A 64 -15.11 -3.75 13.43
N LEU A 65 -15.13 -3.54 12.11
CA LEU A 65 -16.20 -2.82 11.39
C LEU A 65 -17.56 -3.50 11.56
N TYR A 66 -17.60 -4.83 11.45
CA TYR A 66 -18.81 -5.63 11.58
C TYR A 66 -19.16 -5.98 13.03
N LYS A 67 -18.29 -5.70 14.00
CA LYS A 67 -18.56 -5.94 15.43
C LYS A 67 -19.80 -5.19 15.90
N SER A 68 -20.05 -3.99 15.37
CA SER A 68 -21.27 -3.21 15.65
C SER A 68 -22.52 -3.72 14.94
N PHE A 69 -22.41 -4.57 13.91
CA PHE A 69 -23.55 -5.18 13.22
C PHE A 69 -23.96 -6.55 13.77
N LYS A 70 -23.16 -7.13 14.69
CA LYS A 70 -23.52 -8.35 15.43
C LYS A 70 -24.82 -8.32 16.27
N PRO A 71 -25.38 -7.18 16.74
CA PRO A 71 -26.61 -7.22 17.53
C PRO A 71 -27.89 -7.37 16.68
N PHE A 72 -27.80 -7.47 15.35
CA PHE A 72 -28.95 -7.45 14.44
C PHE A 72 -29.21 -8.77 13.68
N TRP A 73 -28.54 -9.87 14.05
CA TRP A 73 -28.78 -11.24 13.58
C TRP A 73 -28.80 -12.20 14.78
#